data_AF-A0AAD7NCR4-F1
#
_entry.id   AF-A0AAD7NCR4-F1
#
_cell.length_a   1.000
_cell.length_b   1.000
_cell.length_c   1.000
_cell.angle_alpha   90.00
_cell.angle_beta   90.00
_cell.angle_gamma   90.00
#
_symmetry.space_group_name_H-M   'P 1'
#
loop_
_entity.id
_entity.type
_entity.pdbx_description
1 polymer ?
#
loop_
_entity_poly.entity_id
_entity_poly.type
_entity_poly.pdbx_seq_one_letter_code
_entity_poly.pdbx_strand_id
1 'polypeptide(L)'
;MFANMSLQQNRIIEQNEVLRQENAVLQARVTSIEMNQSAATSAPVEGELDTRLTAARKKKKNPCKERAAPTSSESVAPQDSSNAPQTTSYGLNLDVLGKILNQDHESDEVSGPEEDSSESPETWRAKLEFLEVLNPDWHSDELSRFFHALQKYWFDTLTTCEQNTIKYICVRGSGWSSHHIPDTSPWDFGISGEWLGVSKHIPENEVLLVDWRTYGNPAGFDLNALVETINSIEAVEESLRNVGATGQD
;
A
#
# COMPACT_ATOMS: atom_id res chain seq x y z
N MET A 1 -30.03 -46.19 13.27
CA MET A 1 -30.03 -44.73 13.04
C MET A 1 -29.74 -43.94 14.33
N PHE A 2 -30.44 -44.21 15.45
CA PHE A 2 -30.23 -43.50 16.73
C PHE A 2 -28.81 -43.58 17.33
N ALA A 3 -28.11 -44.71 17.18
CA ALA A 3 -26.75 -44.85 17.71
C ALA A 3 -25.73 -43.89 17.07
N ASN A 4 -25.89 -43.58 15.77
CA ASN A 4 -24.98 -42.68 15.06
C ASN A 4 -25.20 -41.22 15.46
N MET A 5 -26.46 -40.84 15.73
CA MET A 5 -26.82 -39.50 16.20
C MET A 5 -26.28 -39.22 17.61
N SER A 6 -26.33 -40.21 18.51
CA SER A 6 -25.75 -40.09 19.85
C SER A 6 -24.22 -39.93 19.82
N LEU A 7 -23.52 -40.64 18.93
CA LEU A 7 -22.07 -40.51 18.79
C LEU A 7 -21.66 -39.14 18.24
N GLN A 8 -22.42 -38.59 17.29
CA GLN A 8 -22.21 -37.22 16.81
C GLN A 8 -22.45 -36.17 17.90
N GLN A 9 -23.51 -36.32 18.70
CA GLN A 9 -23.79 -35.40 19.81
C GLN A 9 -22.65 -35.39 20.84
N ASN A 10 -22.13 -36.57 21.22
CA ASN A 10 -21.00 -36.66 22.15
C ASN A 10 -19.74 -35.98 21.60
N ARG A 11 -19.43 -36.16 20.30
CA ARG A 11 -18.29 -35.48 19.67
C ARG A 11 -18.43 -33.95 19.71
N ILE A 12 -19.64 -33.43 19.48
CA ILE A 12 -19.91 -31.98 19.57
C ILE A 12 -19.72 -31.48 21.01
N ILE A 13 -20.16 -32.25 22.00
CA ILE A 13 -19.98 -31.91 23.42
C ILE A 13 -18.48 -31.86 23.78
N GLU A 14 -17.71 -32.86 23.35
CA GLU A 14 -16.26 -32.90 23.58
C GLU A 14 -15.53 -31.72 22.91
N GLN A 15 -15.87 -31.40 21.65
CA GLN A 15 -15.30 -30.25 20.95
C GLN A 15 -15.61 -28.91 21.65
N ASN A 16 -16.84 -28.74 22.11
CA ASN A 16 -17.22 -27.53 22.85
C ASN A 16 -16.48 -27.40 24.19
N GLU A 17 -16.17 -28.51 24.86
CA GLU A 17 -15.40 -28.49 26.10
C GLU A 17 -13.94 -28.10 25.85
N VAL A 18 -13.32 -28.60 24.77
CA VAL A 18 -11.96 -28.18 24.35
C VAL A 18 -11.92 -26.68 24.06
N LEU A 19 -12.89 -26.16 23.30
CA LEU A 19 -12.98 -24.72 23.00
C LEU A 19 -13.16 -23.86 24.24
N ARG A 20 -13.87 -24.35 25.27
CA ARG A 20 -13.99 -23.64 26.56
C ARG A 20 -12.66 -23.58 27.31
N GLN A 21 -11.88 -24.66 27.28
CA GLN A 21 -10.56 -24.70 27.92
C GLN A 21 -9.57 -23.76 27.21
N GLU A 22 -9.56 -23.75 25.87
CA GLU A 22 -8.70 -22.85 25.09
C GLU A 22 -9.05 -21.38 25.34
N ASN A 23 -10.34 -21.02 25.37
CA ASN A 23 -10.78 -19.67 25.70
C ASN A 23 -10.37 -19.25 27.11
N ALA A 24 -10.44 -20.14 28.10
CA ALA A 24 -9.98 -19.85 29.46
C ALA A 24 -8.47 -19.55 29.51
N VAL A 25 -7.66 -20.27 28.75
CA VAL A 25 -6.21 -20.02 28.63
C VAL A 25 -5.92 -18.68 27.96
N LEU A 26 -6.66 -18.33 26.90
CA LEU A 26 -6.53 -17.04 26.23
C LEU A 26 -6.91 -15.88 27.15
N GLN A 27 -8.01 -15.98 27.89
CA GLN A 27 -8.40 -14.97 28.88
C GLN A 27 -7.33 -14.78 29.95
N ALA A 28 -6.75 -15.87 30.47
CA ALA A 28 -5.65 -15.77 31.43
C ALA A 28 -4.40 -15.05 30.87
N ARG A 29 -4.09 -15.26 29.58
CA ARG A 29 -2.99 -14.55 28.90
C ARG A 29 -3.28 -13.06 28.73
N VAL A 30 -4.50 -12.69 28.35
CA VAL A 30 -4.92 -11.29 28.21
C VAL A 30 -4.80 -10.57 29.56
N THR A 31 -5.34 -11.15 30.64
CA THR A 31 -5.24 -10.56 31.99
C THR A 31 -3.78 -10.40 32.44
N SER A 32 -2.90 -11.36 32.11
CA SER A 32 -1.47 -11.25 32.41
C SER A 32 -0.79 -10.08 31.68
N ILE A 33 -1.14 -9.85 30.40
CA ILE A 33 -0.64 -8.71 29.63
C ILE A 33 -1.12 -7.39 30.23
N GLU A 34 -2.41 -7.29 30.60
CA GLU A 34 -2.99 -6.09 31.22
C GLU A 34 -2.34 -5.75 32.57
N MET A 35 -2.03 -6.77 33.39
CA MET A 35 -1.30 -6.59 34.64
C MET A 35 0.12 -6.05 34.42
N ASN A 36 0.82 -6.56 33.40
CA ASN A 36 2.17 -6.09 33.06
C ASN A 36 2.18 -4.67 32.49
N GLN A 37 1.17 -4.28 31.70
CA GLN A 37 1.03 -2.91 31.20
C GLN A 37 0.70 -1.91 32.32
N SER A 38 -0.16 -2.30 33.25
CA SER A 38 -0.51 -1.48 34.43
C SER A 38 0.71 -1.23 35.32
N ALA A 39 1.58 -2.24 35.51
CA ALA A 39 2.81 -2.10 36.27
C ALA A 39 3.84 -1.18 35.60
N ALA A 40 3.91 -1.15 34.27
CA ALA A 40 4.82 -0.28 33.53
C ALA A 40 4.43 1.21 33.60
N THR A 41 3.14 1.50 33.80
CA THR A 41 2.62 2.88 33.79
C THR A 41 2.67 3.54 35.18
N SER A 42 2.84 2.76 36.26
CA SER A 42 2.92 3.29 37.63
C SER A 42 4.33 3.62 38.11
N ALA A 43 5.36 3.54 37.26
CA ALA A 43 6.67 4.06 37.60
C ALA A 43 6.59 5.60 37.66
N PRO A 44 6.86 6.23 38.83
CA PRO A 44 6.81 7.68 38.93
C PRO A 44 7.94 8.27 38.09
N VAL A 45 7.61 8.73 36.89
CA VAL A 45 8.45 9.64 36.11
C VAL A 45 8.30 11.04 36.72
N GLU A 46 8.65 11.16 38.00
CA GLU A 46 8.78 12.46 38.63
C GLU A 46 10.17 13.02 38.29
N GLY A 47 10.20 14.03 37.42
CA GLY A 47 10.94 15.23 37.77
C GLY A 47 12.05 15.76 36.86
N GLU A 48 12.36 15.20 35.68
CA GLU A 48 13.52 15.73 34.93
C GLU A 48 13.41 15.89 33.40
N LEU A 49 12.24 15.66 32.81
CA LEU A 49 12.06 15.79 31.34
C LEU A 49 11.13 16.93 30.89
N ASP A 50 10.46 17.62 31.82
CA ASP A 50 9.44 18.62 31.47
C ASP A 50 10.00 20.01 31.11
N THR A 51 11.25 20.30 31.49
CA THR A 51 11.93 21.56 31.12
C THR A 51 12.54 21.53 29.71
N ARG A 52 12.76 20.35 29.10
CA ARG A 52 13.34 20.25 27.74
C ARG A 52 12.29 20.25 26.63
N LEU A 53 11.10 19.71 26.87
CA LEU A 53 10.04 19.64 25.84
C LEU A 53 9.24 20.95 25.68
N THR A 54 9.11 21.74 26.74
CA THR A 54 8.45 23.05 26.67
C THR A 54 9.32 24.14 26.01
N ALA A 55 10.65 23.99 26.02
CA ALA A 55 11.57 24.87 25.28
C ALA A 55 11.58 24.60 23.76
N ALA A 56 11.30 23.37 23.33
CA ALA A 56 11.29 22.99 21.91
C ALA A 56 9.96 23.33 21.19
N ARG A 57 8.83 23.40 21.92
CA ARG A 57 7.51 23.65 21.31
C ARG A 57 7.17 25.12 21.05
N LYS A 58 7.96 26.08 21.56
CA LYS A 58 7.75 27.52 21.29
C LYS A 58 8.37 28.03 19.99
N LYS A 59 9.02 27.19 19.17
CA LYS A 59 9.81 27.68 18.01
C LYS A 59 9.42 27.20 16.61
N LYS A 60 8.30 26.51 16.41
CA LYS A 60 7.90 26.10 15.03
C LYS A 60 6.38 26.06 14.83
N LYS A 61 5.71 27.16 15.14
CA LYS A 61 4.47 27.51 14.42
C LYS A 61 4.92 28.24 13.15
N ASN A 62 5.32 27.48 12.14
CA ASN A 62 5.44 28.04 10.79
C ASN A 62 4.01 28.13 10.25
N PRO A 63 3.41 29.33 10.13
CA PRO A 63 2.22 29.47 9.32
C PRO A 63 2.62 29.05 7.91
N CYS A 64 1.83 28.15 7.31
CA CYS A 64 1.83 27.97 5.87
C CYS A 64 1.57 29.36 5.28
N LYS A 65 2.64 30.03 4.83
CA LYS A 65 2.57 31.38 4.28
C LYS A 65 2.03 31.23 2.87
N GLU A 66 0.79 31.64 2.66
CA GLU A 66 0.30 32.15 1.38
C GLU A 66 1.34 33.13 0.83
N ARG A 67 1.89 32.80 -0.34
CA ARG A 67 2.97 33.53 -0.97
C ARG A 67 2.34 34.49 -1.99
N ALA A 68 2.30 35.78 -1.66
CA ALA A 68 1.82 36.82 -2.57
C ALA A 68 2.65 36.88 -3.87
N ALA A 69 1.95 36.95 -5.00
CA ALA A 69 2.49 36.93 -6.35
C ALA A 69 3.15 38.26 -6.77
N PRO A 70 4.22 38.23 -7.59
CA PRO A 70 4.74 39.41 -8.28
C PRO A 70 4.12 39.57 -9.67
N THR A 71 3.62 40.77 -9.97
CA THR A 71 3.15 41.21 -11.28
C THR A 71 4.32 41.56 -12.20
N SER A 72 4.45 40.90 -13.35
CA SER A 72 5.25 41.40 -14.47
C SER A 72 4.67 40.95 -15.81
N SER A 73 4.35 41.96 -16.63
CA SER A 73 3.88 41.89 -18.00
C SER A 73 5.03 41.67 -18.98
N GLU A 74 4.95 40.65 -19.84
CA GLU A 74 5.77 40.62 -21.06
C GLU A 74 5.08 39.84 -22.18
N SER A 75 5.03 40.45 -23.37
CA SER A 75 4.33 39.97 -24.56
C SER A 75 5.24 39.16 -25.48
N VAL A 76 4.82 37.97 -25.91
CA VAL A 76 5.53 37.19 -26.95
C VAL A 76 4.57 36.68 -28.02
N ALA A 77 5.01 36.82 -29.28
CA ALA A 77 4.31 36.51 -30.52
C ALA A 77 4.29 35.01 -30.86
N PRO A 78 3.36 34.53 -31.72
CA PRO A 78 3.16 33.10 -31.97
C PRO A 78 4.10 32.56 -33.05
N GLN A 79 4.65 31.36 -32.82
CA GLN A 79 5.30 30.54 -33.84
C GLN A 79 4.58 29.21 -34.01
N ASP A 80 4.14 28.95 -35.24
CA ASP A 80 3.68 27.65 -35.73
C ASP A 80 4.84 26.66 -35.79
N SER A 81 4.70 25.48 -35.18
CA SER A 81 5.57 24.34 -35.50
C SER A 81 4.82 23.01 -35.48
N SER A 82 5.09 22.21 -36.51
CA SER A 82 4.54 20.89 -36.77
C SER A 82 5.04 19.87 -35.74
N ASN A 83 4.11 19.26 -34.99
CA ASN A 83 4.41 18.33 -33.91
C ASN A 83 4.91 16.97 -34.41
N ALA A 84 6.20 16.72 -34.23
CA ALA A 84 6.72 15.38 -34.05
C ALA A 84 6.34 14.88 -32.63
N PRO A 85 6.04 13.58 -32.44
CA PRO A 85 5.67 13.05 -31.13
C PRO A 85 6.83 13.28 -30.15
N GLN A 86 6.56 14.05 -29.10
CA GLN A 86 7.53 14.32 -28.06
C GLN A 86 7.58 13.11 -27.12
N THR A 87 8.79 12.56 -26.92
CA THR A 87 9.06 11.52 -25.92
C THR A 87 9.80 12.15 -24.75
N THR A 88 9.47 11.77 -23.51
CA THR A 88 10.24 12.18 -22.33
C THR A 88 11.65 11.59 -22.37
N SER A 89 12.56 12.08 -21.51
CA SER A 89 13.89 11.50 -21.31
C SER A 89 13.89 10.02 -20.91
N TYR A 90 12.74 9.47 -20.52
CA TYR A 90 12.54 8.09 -20.12
C TYR A 90 11.88 7.24 -21.23
N GLY A 91 11.71 7.78 -22.44
CA GLY A 91 11.08 7.07 -23.55
C GLY A 91 9.55 6.96 -23.42
N LEU A 92 8.94 7.65 -22.46
CA LEU A 92 7.49 7.68 -22.32
C LEU A 92 6.90 8.58 -23.39
N ASN A 93 5.90 8.07 -24.10
CA ASN A 93 5.14 8.82 -25.09
C ASN A 93 4.21 9.79 -24.35
N LEU A 94 4.39 11.11 -24.58
CA LEU A 94 3.58 12.14 -23.92
C LEU A 94 2.08 11.99 -24.21
N ASP A 95 1.69 11.46 -25.37
CA ASP A 95 0.29 11.28 -25.74
C ASP A 95 -0.38 10.15 -24.94
N VAL A 96 0.39 9.13 -24.53
CA VAL A 96 -0.10 8.04 -23.67
C VAL A 96 -0.24 8.53 -22.24
N LEU A 97 0.75 9.27 -21.72
CA LEU A 97 0.67 9.92 -20.41
C LEU A 97 -0.53 10.88 -20.33
N GLY A 98 -0.76 11.68 -21.38
CA GLY A 98 -1.90 12.58 -21.46
C GLY A 98 -3.25 11.85 -21.43
N LYS A 99 -3.36 10.64 -21.99
CA LYS A 99 -4.59 9.84 -21.93
C LYS A 99 -4.81 9.20 -20.56
N ILE A 100 -3.74 8.76 -19.88
CA ILE A 100 -3.82 8.15 -18.54
C ILE A 100 -4.15 9.20 -17.46
N LEU A 101 -3.63 10.43 -17.61
CA LEU A 101 -3.89 11.53 -16.68
C LEU A 101 -5.33 12.09 -16.79
N ASN A 102 -5.95 12.03 -17.97
CA ASN A 102 -7.18 12.78 -18.27
C ASN A 102 -8.50 12.06 -17.92
N GLN A 103 -8.53 10.83 -17.40
CA GLN A 103 -9.80 10.07 -17.36
C GLN A 103 -10.43 9.86 -15.98
N ASP A 104 -9.66 9.68 -14.89
CA ASP A 104 -10.24 9.35 -13.57
C ASP A 104 -9.68 10.19 -12.39
N HIS A 105 -8.80 11.17 -12.65
CA HIS A 105 -8.20 12.02 -11.62
C HIS A 105 -8.49 13.51 -11.77
N GLU A 106 -9.35 13.89 -12.73
CA GLU A 106 -9.97 15.23 -12.73
C GLU A 106 -11.06 15.26 -11.65
N SER A 107 -10.64 15.22 -10.39
CA SER A 107 -11.40 15.94 -9.37
C SER A 107 -11.44 17.39 -9.84
N ASP A 108 -12.64 17.93 -9.99
CA ASP A 108 -13.01 19.34 -10.24
C ASP A 108 -12.10 20.35 -9.48
N GLU A 109 -11.54 19.93 -8.35
CA GLU A 109 -10.73 20.74 -7.45
C GLU A 109 -9.20 20.53 -7.59
N VAL A 110 -8.72 19.73 -8.54
CA VAL A 110 -7.27 19.57 -8.78
C VAL A 110 -6.78 20.82 -9.49
N SER A 111 -6.11 21.67 -8.71
CA SER A 111 -5.42 22.87 -9.15
C SER A 111 -4.72 22.66 -10.50
N GLY A 112 -5.38 23.12 -11.56
CA GLY A 112 -4.70 23.52 -12.78
C GLY A 112 -3.66 24.59 -12.44
N PRO A 113 -2.87 25.05 -13.42
CA PRO A 113 -2.17 26.32 -13.23
C PRO A 113 -3.22 27.30 -12.71
N GLU A 114 -3.02 27.83 -11.49
CA GLU A 114 -3.98 28.78 -10.92
C GLU A 114 -4.27 29.81 -12.02
N GLU A 115 -5.51 30.22 -12.23
CA GLU A 115 -5.87 31.03 -13.41
C GLU A 115 -5.02 32.33 -13.53
N ASP A 116 -4.35 32.70 -12.44
CA ASP A 116 -3.44 33.84 -12.30
C ASP A 116 -1.93 33.50 -12.49
N SER A 117 -1.60 32.21 -12.60
CA SER A 117 -0.24 31.72 -12.82
C SER A 117 0.11 31.83 -14.30
N SER A 118 1.11 32.64 -14.64
CA SER A 118 1.68 32.73 -15.99
C SER A 118 2.44 31.46 -16.42
N GLU A 119 2.34 30.38 -15.65
CA GLU A 119 2.99 29.12 -15.93
C GLU A 119 2.28 28.40 -17.09
N SER A 120 3.04 28.04 -18.13
CA SER A 120 2.49 27.25 -19.23
C SER A 120 2.17 25.83 -18.76
N PRO A 121 1.16 25.15 -19.34
CA PRO A 121 0.84 23.76 -19.01
C PRO A 121 2.05 22.82 -19.15
N GLU A 122 2.96 23.11 -20.09
CA GLU A 122 4.21 22.37 -20.29
C GLU A 122 5.17 22.53 -19.12
N THR A 123 5.34 23.75 -18.61
CA THR A 123 6.19 24.00 -17.44
C THR A 123 5.61 23.38 -16.16
N TRP A 124 4.28 23.36 -16.03
CA TRP A 124 3.61 22.68 -14.92
C TRP A 124 3.78 21.15 -14.99
N ARG A 125 3.57 20.54 -16.16
CA ARG A 125 3.79 19.09 -16.37
C ARG A 125 5.24 18.69 -16.13
N ALA A 126 6.21 19.56 -16.45
CA ALA A 126 7.62 19.30 -16.20
C ALA A 126 8.00 19.26 -14.71
N LYS A 127 7.15 19.79 -13.81
CA LYS A 127 7.33 19.71 -12.36
C LYS A 127 6.74 18.44 -11.73
N LEU A 128 5.92 17.70 -12.48
CA LEU A 128 5.39 16.43 -12.01
C LEU A 128 6.47 15.37 -12.14
N GLU A 129 6.80 14.74 -11.02
CA GLU A 129 7.65 13.56 -11.01
C GLU A 129 6.74 12.34 -11.18
N PHE A 130 7.05 11.45 -12.12
CA PHE A 130 6.31 10.20 -12.29
C PHE A 130 7.16 9.07 -11.73
N LEU A 131 6.56 8.26 -10.86
CA LEU A 131 7.19 7.08 -10.33
C LEU A 131 6.52 5.87 -10.97
N GLU A 132 7.17 5.34 -12.00
CA GLU A 132 6.67 4.17 -12.69
C GLU A 132 6.85 2.93 -11.82
N VAL A 133 5.74 2.23 -11.57
CA VAL A 133 5.76 0.98 -10.81
C VAL A 133 6.15 -0.13 -11.77
N LEU A 134 7.44 -0.48 -11.80
CA LEU A 134 7.94 -1.62 -12.56
C LEU A 134 7.32 -2.92 -12.05
N ASN A 135 6.91 -3.79 -12.96
CA ASN A 135 6.48 -5.15 -12.62
C ASN A 135 7.53 -6.16 -13.13
N PRO A 136 8.50 -6.59 -12.30
CA PRO A 136 9.52 -7.54 -12.72
C PRO A 136 8.89 -8.88 -13.12
N ASP A 137 9.41 -9.56 -14.15
CA ASP A 137 8.78 -10.81 -14.63
C ASP A 137 8.85 -11.95 -13.59
N TRP A 138 9.85 -11.92 -12.71
CA TRP A 138 10.03 -12.91 -11.64
C TRP A 138 9.04 -12.75 -10.49
N HIS A 139 8.39 -11.59 -10.41
CA HIS A 139 7.52 -11.19 -9.32
C HIS A 139 6.15 -11.88 -9.43
N SER A 140 5.66 -12.42 -8.32
CA SER A 140 4.29 -12.94 -8.26
C SER A 140 3.25 -11.81 -8.17
N ASP A 141 2.03 -12.09 -8.63
CA ASP A 141 0.89 -11.18 -8.46
C ASP A 141 0.55 -10.98 -6.98
N GLU A 142 0.76 -11.99 -6.14
CA GLU A 142 0.51 -11.93 -4.71
C GLU A 142 1.42 -10.90 -4.01
N LEU A 143 2.70 -10.87 -4.35
CA LEU A 143 3.63 -9.88 -3.81
C LEU A 143 3.32 -8.47 -4.34
N SER A 144 2.84 -8.34 -5.59
CA SER A 144 2.33 -7.07 -6.12
C SER A 144 1.19 -6.53 -5.27
N ARG A 145 0.18 -7.37 -4.98
CA ARG A 145 -0.95 -7.02 -4.11
C ARG A 145 -0.48 -6.65 -2.71
N PHE A 146 0.47 -7.40 -2.16
CA PHE A 146 1.03 -7.11 -0.83
C PHE A 146 1.72 -5.75 -0.78
N PHE A 147 2.57 -5.40 -1.74
CA PHE A 147 3.19 -4.08 -1.80
C PHE A 147 2.18 -2.96 -2.01
N HIS A 148 1.12 -3.19 -2.79
CA HIS A 148 0.05 -2.20 -2.96
C HIS A 148 -0.72 -1.99 -1.66
N ALA A 149 -1.02 -3.05 -0.91
CA ALA A 149 -1.65 -2.95 0.39
C ALA A 149 -0.77 -2.20 1.40
N LEU A 150 0.54 -2.51 1.45
CA LEU A 150 1.49 -1.80 2.30
C LEU A 150 1.62 -0.32 1.93
N GLN A 151 1.70 -0.01 0.64
CA GLN A 151 1.79 1.36 0.15
C GLN A 151 0.53 2.15 0.52
N LYS A 152 -0.65 1.54 0.31
CA LYS A 152 -1.93 2.14 0.71
C LYS A 152 -1.97 2.38 2.21
N TYR A 153 -1.66 1.37 3.02
CA TYR A 153 -1.63 1.48 4.47
C TYR A 153 -0.68 2.59 4.94
N TRP A 154 0.53 2.64 4.39
CA TRP A 154 1.48 3.72 4.68
C TRP A 154 0.90 5.09 4.31
N PHE A 155 0.30 5.23 3.14
CA PHE A 155 -0.30 6.49 2.70
C PHE A 155 -1.45 6.93 3.62
N ASP A 156 -2.27 5.98 4.07
CA ASP A 156 -3.37 6.22 5.02
C ASP A 156 -2.87 6.68 6.42
N THR A 157 -1.62 6.38 6.77
CA THR A 157 -1.00 6.86 8.03
C THR A 157 -0.53 8.31 7.97
N LEU A 158 -0.41 8.89 6.77
CA LEU A 158 0.07 10.25 6.58
C LEU A 158 -1.04 11.28 6.83
N THR A 159 -0.66 12.45 7.34
CA THR A 159 -1.58 13.58 7.41
C THR A 159 -1.88 14.14 6.02
N THR A 160 -3.02 14.82 5.85
CA THR A 160 -3.36 15.50 4.58
C THR A 160 -2.26 16.46 4.12
N CYS A 161 -1.58 17.13 5.06
CA CYS A 161 -0.47 18.02 4.75
C CYS A 161 0.71 17.24 4.16
N GLU A 162 1.07 16.08 4.73
CA GLU A 162 2.17 15.25 4.23
C GLU A 162 1.82 14.59 2.90
N GLN A 163 0.60 14.09 2.74
CA GLN A 163 0.12 13.55 1.46
C GLN A 163 0.26 14.59 0.34
N ASN A 164 -0.12 15.85 0.61
CA ASN A 164 0.03 16.95 -0.35
C ASN A 164 1.49 17.33 -0.66
N THR A 165 2.46 16.90 0.16
CA THR A 165 3.89 17.10 -0.14
C THR A 165 4.48 16.02 -1.05
N ILE A 166 3.78 14.89 -1.23
CA ILE A 166 4.21 13.83 -2.14
C ILE A 166 3.93 14.29 -3.57
N LYS A 167 4.99 14.68 -4.27
CA LYS A 167 4.90 15.28 -5.61
C LYS A 167 4.84 14.26 -6.75
N TYR A 168 5.02 12.99 -6.45
CA TYR A 168 5.11 11.97 -7.49
C TYR A 168 3.78 11.26 -7.71
N ILE A 169 3.44 11.08 -8.99
CA ILE A 169 2.29 10.27 -9.41
C ILE A 169 2.80 8.87 -9.73
N CYS A 170 2.29 7.88 -9.01
CA CYS A 170 2.60 6.48 -9.30
C CYS A 170 1.85 6.02 -10.56
N VAL A 171 2.58 5.80 -11.65
CA VAL A 171 2.00 5.26 -12.89
C VAL A 171 2.03 3.73 -12.82
N ARG A 172 0.87 3.11 -13.04
CA ARG A 172 0.68 1.64 -13.01
C ARG A 172 0.18 1.17 -14.37
N GLY A 173 0.41 -0.10 -14.69
CA GLY A 173 -0.15 -0.72 -15.90
C GLY A 173 0.46 -0.19 -17.21
N SER A 174 1.65 0.39 -17.15
CA SER A 174 2.37 0.86 -18.34
C SER A 174 2.84 -0.28 -19.25
N GLY A 175 2.82 -1.52 -18.74
CA GLY A 175 3.32 -2.73 -19.42
C GLY A 175 4.84 -2.88 -19.36
N TRP A 176 5.53 -2.00 -18.65
CA TRP A 176 6.97 -2.10 -18.47
C TRP A 176 7.31 -3.17 -17.44
N SER A 177 8.15 -4.10 -17.86
CA SER A 177 8.74 -5.10 -16.98
C SER A 177 10.24 -4.96 -16.89
N SER A 178 10.79 -5.38 -15.76
CA SER A 178 12.23 -5.47 -15.55
C SER A 178 12.65 -6.93 -15.61
N HIS A 179 13.60 -7.23 -16.49
CA HIS A 179 14.24 -8.55 -16.55
C HIS A 179 15.33 -8.74 -15.48
N HIS A 180 15.57 -7.74 -14.64
CA HIS A 180 16.59 -7.81 -13.61
C HIS A 180 16.17 -8.78 -12.49
N ILE A 181 16.96 -9.83 -12.33
CA ILE A 181 16.82 -10.84 -11.28
C ILE A 181 17.60 -10.35 -10.04
N PRO A 182 17.01 -10.34 -8.83
CA PRO A 182 17.71 -9.94 -7.63
C PRO A 182 18.83 -10.92 -7.27
N ASP A 183 19.93 -10.39 -6.73
CA ASP A 183 21.09 -11.19 -6.28
C ASP A 183 20.78 -12.08 -5.06
N THR A 184 19.68 -11.82 -4.36
CA THR A 184 19.24 -12.58 -3.18
C THR A 184 17.87 -13.18 -3.45
N SER A 185 17.69 -14.46 -3.12
CA SER A 185 16.39 -15.13 -3.24
C SER A 185 15.29 -14.35 -2.50
N PRO A 186 14.21 -13.97 -3.19
CA PRO A 186 12.97 -13.53 -2.54
C PRO A 186 12.36 -14.67 -1.71
N TRP A 187 11.36 -14.33 -0.89
CA TRP A 187 10.49 -15.32 -0.24
C TRP A 187 9.64 -16.05 -1.28
N ASP A 188 9.31 -17.33 -1.03
CA ASP A 188 8.61 -18.19 -2.00
C ASP A 188 7.30 -17.59 -2.53
N PHE A 189 6.54 -16.92 -1.66
CA PHE A 189 5.28 -16.26 -2.02
C PHE A 189 5.46 -15.11 -3.02
N GLY A 190 6.67 -14.55 -3.08
CA GLY A 190 7.03 -13.45 -3.96
C GLY A 190 7.52 -13.86 -5.35
N ILE A 191 7.70 -15.17 -5.56
CA ILE A 191 8.28 -15.71 -6.79
C ILE A 191 7.16 -16.24 -7.70
N SER A 192 7.07 -15.69 -8.91
CA SER A 192 6.20 -16.22 -9.96
C SER A 192 6.60 -17.66 -10.31
N GLY A 193 5.69 -18.61 -10.06
CA GLY A 193 5.92 -20.03 -10.34
C GLY A 193 6.09 -20.31 -11.84
N GLU A 194 5.34 -19.59 -12.68
CA GLU A 194 5.41 -19.72 -14.14
C GLU A 194 6.76 -19.24 -14.65
N TRP A 195 7.19 -18.05 -14.22
CA TRP A 195 8.48 -17.49 -14.62
C TRP A 195 9.63 -18.39 -14.16
N LEU A 196 9.64 -18.84 -12.90
CA LEU A 196 10.70 -19.70 -12.38
C LEU A 196 10.77 -21.03 -13.15
N GLY A 197 9.62 -21.58 -13.54
CA GLY A 197 9.53 -22.80 -14.32
C GLY A 197 10.24 -22.71 -15.67
N VAL A 198 10.17 -21.55 -16.32
CA VAL A 198 10.86 -21.27 -17.60
C VAL A 198 12.32 -20.88 -17.37
N SER A 199 12.56 -19.95 -16.44
CA SER A 199 13.86 -19.30 -16.23
C SER A 199 14.93 -20.20 -15.63
N LYS A 200 14.55 -21.23 -14.87
CA LYS A 200 15.50 -22.22 -14.30
C LYS A 200 16.26 -23.03 -15.36
N HIS A 201 15.77 -23.05 -16.59
CA HIS A 201 16.38 -23.79 -17.70
C HIS A 201 17.34 -22.93 -18.53
N ILE A 202 17.44 -21.63 -18.22
CA ILE A 202 18.33 -20.68 -18.88
C ILE A 202 19.70 -20.76 -18.20
N PRO A 203 20.79 -21.16 -18.90
CA PRO A 203 22.11 -21.36 -18.30
C PRO A 203 22.66 -20.12 -17.59
N GLU A 204 22.34 -18.93 -18.10
CA GLU A 204 22.74 -17.65 -17.52
C GLU A 204 22.14 -17.42 -16.13
N ASN A 205 20.95 -17.98 -15.87
CA ASN A 205 20.24 -17.82 -14.61
C ASN A 205 20.52 -18.95 -13.62
N GLU A 206 21.11 -20.06 -14.05
CA GLU A 206 21.31 -21.26 -13.21
C GLU A 206 22.08 -20.92 -11.93
N VAL A 207 23.12 -20.08 -12.02
CA VAL A 207 23.93 -19.66 -10.87
C VAL A 207 23.17 -18.73 -9.91
N LEU A 208 22.29 -17.88 -10.44
CA LEU A 208 21.51 -16.92 -9.64
C LEU A 208 20.29 -17.56 -8.96
N LEU A 209 19.78 -18.65 -9.52
CA LEU A 209 18.55 -19.32 -9.06
C LEU A 209 18.81 -20.52 -8.15
N VAL A 210 20.07 -20.78 -7.77
CA VAL A 210 20.46 -21.96 -6.95
C VAL A 210 19.73 -22.01 -5.60
N ASP A 211 19.60 -20.86 -4.94
CA ASP A 211 19.02 -20.75 -3.60
C ASP A 211 17.53 -20.39 -3.60
N TRP A 212 16.94 -20.15 -4.77
CA TRP A 212 15.53 -19.78 -4.88
C TRP A 212 14.64 -20.92 -4.39
N ARG A 213 13.67 -20.59 -3.52
CA ARG A 213 12.79 -21.53 -2.79
C ARG A 213 13.47 -22.39 -1.72
N THR A 214 14.71 -22.08 -1.33
CA THR A 214 15.38 -22.82 -0.25
C THR A 214 14.87 -22.40 1.13
N TYR A 215 14.48 -21.13 1.29
CA TYR A 215 14.16 -20.54 2.60
C TYR A 215 12.68 -20.63 2.98
N GLY A 216 11.79 -20.90 2.03
CA GLY A 216 10.35 -20.97 2.27
C GLY A 216 9.71 -19.61 2.53
N ASN A 217 8.49 -19.60 3.06
CA ASN A 217 7.82 -18.38 3.51
C ASN A 217 8.09 -18.12 5.00
N PRO A 218 8.19 -16.86 5.43
CA PRO A 218 8.29 -16.53 6.84
C PRO A 218 7.03 -17.00 7.60
N ALA A 219 7.18 -17.33 8.87
CA ALA A 219 6.06 -17.77 9.71
C ALA A 219 4.94 -16.71 9.73
N GLY A 220 3.70 -17.15 9.49
CA GLY A 220 2.53 -16.27 9.40
C GLY A 220 2.23 -15.72 8.00
N PHE A 221 3.08 -15.99 7.00
CA PHE A 221 2.85 -15.64 5.59
C PHE A 221 2.42 -16.88 4.78
N ASP A 222 1.40 -17.59 5.26
CA ASP A 222 0.73 -18.59 4.44
C ASP A 222 -0.32 -17.90 3.59
N LEU A 223 -0.04 -17.76 2.29
CA LEU A 223 -0.97 -17.15 1.34
C LEU A 223 -2.33 -17.83 1.33
N ASN A 224 -2.39 -19.14 1.59
CA ASN A 224 -3.68 -19.84 1.63
C ASN A 224 -4.52 -19.34 2.80
N ALA A 225 -3.91 -19.19 3.98
CA ALA A 225 -4.57 -18.63 5.15
C ALA A 225 -5.01 -17.17 4.92
N LEU A 226 -4.20 -16.39 4.19
CA LEU A 226 -4.53 -14.99 3.89
C LEU A 226 -5.69 -14.87 2.90
N VAL A 227 -5.71 -15.71 1.85
CA VAL A 227 -6.81 -15.77 0.87
C VAL A 227 -8.10 -16.23 1.54
N GLU A 228 -8.03 -17.26 2.40
CA GLU A 228 -9.18 -17.69 3.22
C GLU A 228 -9.72 -16.55 4.10
N THR A 229 -8.81 -15.76 4.68
CA THR A 229 -9.18 -14.60 5.50
C THR A 229 -9.85 -13.50 4.68
N ILE A 230 -9.30 -13.14 3.51
CA ILE A 230 -9.88 -12.11 2.63
C ILE A 230 -11.27 -12.54 2.15
N ASN A 231 -11.42 -13.78 1.67
CA ASN A 231 -12.71 -14.30 1.24
C ASN A 231 -13.73 -14.30 2.39
N SER A 232 -13.28 -14.56 3.62
CA SER A 232 -14.13 -14.49 4.81
C SER A 232 -14.58 -13.06 5.13
N ILE A 233 -13.69 -12.06 4.95
CA ILE A 233 -14.04 -10.64 5.16
C ILE A 233 -15.06 -10.18 4.11
N GLU A 234 -14.83 -10.49 2.83
CA GLU A 234 -15.76 -10.11 1.76
C GLU A 234 -17.15 -10.73 1.96
N ALA A 235 -17.22 -12.00 2.37
CA ALA A 235 -18.48 -12.66 2.71
C ALA A 235 -19.21 -11.99 3.89
N VAL A 236 -18.47 -11.49 4.88
CA VAL A 236 -19.05 -10.74 6.01
C VAL A 236 -19.58 -9.39 5.55
N GLU A 237 -18.83 -8.65 4.72
CA GLU A 237 -19.28 -7.37 4.17
C GLU A 237 -20.52 -7.50 3.28
N GLU A 238 -20.61 -8.57 2.49
CA GLU A 238 -21.80 -8.87 1.68
C GLU A 238 -23.01 -9.22 2.57
N SER A 239 -22.81 -10.00 3.63
CA SER A 239 -23.86 -10.31 4.60
C SER A 239 -24.39 -9.04 5.28
N LEU A 240 -23.50 -8.13 5.71
CA LEU A 240 -23.87 -6.85 6.31
C LEU A 240 -24.67 -5.95 5.35
N ARG A 241 -24.29 -5.91 4.07
CA ARG A 241 -25.04 -5.19 3.03
C ARG A 241 -26.47 -5.73 2.88
N ASN A 242 -26.63 -7.04 2.91
CA ASN A 242 -27.95 -7.68 2.77
C ASN A 242 -28.85 -7.46 4.00
N VAL A 243 -28.29 -7.41 5.21
CA VAL A 243 -29.07 -7.11 6.43
C VAL A 243 -29.63 -5.68 6.38
N GLY A 244 -28.85 -4.71 5.90
CA GLY A 244 -29.29 -3.30 5.79
C GLY A 244 -30.44 -3.07 4.81
N ALA A 245 -30.62 -3.93 3.81
CA ALA A 245 -31.67 -3.77 2.79
C ALA A 245 -33.07 -4.21 3.23
N THR A 246 -33.19 -4.97 4.33
CA THR A 246 -34.47 -5.58 4.76
C THR A 246 -35.28 -4.75 5.78
N GLY A 247 -34.78 -3.57 6.16
CA GLY A 247 -35.35 -2.76 7.24
C GLY A 247 -36.16 -1.53 6.82
N GLN A 248 -36.63 -1.42 5.57
CA GLN A 248 -37.33 -0.23 5.05
C GLN A 248 -38.84 -0.40 4.74
N ASP A 249 -39.47 -1.49 5.16
CA ASP A 249 -40.92 -1.72 4.99
C ASP A 249 -41.75 -1.38 6.26
#